data_AF-A0A948AKT1-F1
#
_entry.id   AF-A0A948AKT1-F1
#
_cell.length_a   1.000
_cell.length_b   1.000
_cell.length_c   1.000
_cell.angle_alpha   90.00
_cell.angle_beta   90.00
_cell.angle_gamma   90.00
#
_symmetry.space_group_name_H-M   'P 1'
#
loop_
_entity.id
_entity.type
_entity.pdbx_description
1 polymer ?
#
loop_
_entity_poly.entity_id
_entity_poly.type
_entity_poly.pdbx_seq_one_letter_code
_entity_poly.pdbx_strand_id
1 'polypeptide(L)' 'DPARDTLLVENTPIDYLDFASPVSGLGSKMGIDATNKWPGETHREWGTPIKMSDAVKQKIDALWPELGLDSGSR' A
#
# COMPACT_ATOMS: atom_id res chain seq x y z
N ASP A 1 -8.29 -9.09 -6.53
CA ASP A 1 -9.58 -9.80 -6.42
C ASP A 1 -9.96 -9.78 -4.95
N PRO A 2 -11.04 -9.08 -4.54
CA PRO A 2 -11.29 -8.85 -3.12
C PRO A 2 -11.46 -10.13 -2.29
N ALA A 3 -12.14 -11.15 -2.82
CA ALA A 3 -12.42 -12.37 -2.08
C ALA A 3 -11.17 -13.25 -1.90
N ARG A 4 -10.33 -13.38 -2.93
CA ARG A 4 -9.06 -14.13 -2.86
C ARG A 4 -8.00 -13.42 -2.03
N ASP A 5 -7.94 -12.09 -2.13
CA ASP A 5 -6.81 -11.29 -1.60
C ASP A 5 -7.07 -10.70 -0.19
N THR A 6 -8.16 -11.10 0.46
CA THR A 6 -8.53 -10.63 1.80
C THR A 6 -8.56 -11.79 2.79
N LEU A 7 -7.89 -11.63 3.91
CA LEU A 7 -7.94 -12.52 5.05
C LEU A 7 -8.61 -11.82 6.24
N LEU A 8 -9.64 -12.44 6.79
CA LEU A 8 -10.27 -12.01 8.04
C LEU A 8 -9.97 -13.02 9.13
N VAL A 9 -9.44 -12.53 10.26
CA VAL A 9 -9.25 -13.33 11.46
C VAL A 9 -10.07 -12.69 12.57
N GLU A 10 -11.05 -13.44 13.07
CA GLU A 10 -11.90 -13.03 14.18
C GLU A 10 -11.27 -13.34 15.54
N ASN A 11 -11.83 -12.78 16.61
CA ASN A 11 -11.44 -13.06 18.00
C ASN A 11 -9.96 -12.83 18.30
N THR A 12 -9.40 -11.74 17.79
CA THR A 12 -8.03 -11.31 18.05
C THR A 12 -7.98 -10.19 19.10
N PRO A 13 -6.87 -10.08 19.88
CA PRO A 13 -6.70 -8.98 20.82
C PRO A 13 -6.71 -7.62 20.11
N ILE A 14 -7.56 -6.70 20.56
CA ILE A 14 -7.68 -5.32 20.06
C ILE A 14 -7.53 -4.36 21.25
N ASP A 15 -7.21 -3.10 20.99
CA ASP A 15 -7.15 -2.08 22.04
C ASP A 15 -8.49 -1.98 22.79
N TYR A 16 -8.44 -1.93 24.11
CA TYR A 16 -9.62 -1.70 24.96
C TYR A 16 -10.28 -0.35 24.67
N LEU A 17 -9.53 0.62 24.17
CA LEU A 17 -10.04 1.95 23.80
C LEU A 17 -10.76 1.97 22.44
N ASP A 18 -10.72 0.88 21.68
CA ASP A 18 -11.39 0.78 20.38
C ASP A 18 -12.87 0.46 20.54
N PHE A 19 -13.70 1.50 20.49
CA PHE A 19 -15.16 1.40 20.58
C PHE A 19 -15.81 0.74 19.35
N ALA A 20 -15.07 0.56 18.25
CA ALA A 20 -15.56 -0.15 17.07
C ALA A 20 -15.44 -1.67 17.22
N SER A 21 -14.73 -2.15 18.26
CA SER A 21 -14.68 -3.57 18.59
C SER A 21 -16.02 -4.06 19.18
N PRO A 22 -16.49 -5.26 18.81
CA PRO A 22 -17.77 -5.78 19.30
C PRO A 22 -17.75 -6.09 20.81
N VAL A 23 -16.57 -6.42 21.35
CA VAL A 23 -16.32 -6.67 22.77
C VAL A 23 -15.02 -5.97 23.14
N SER A 24 -14.99 -5.28 24.27
CA SER A 24 -13.78 -4.56 24.65
C SER A 24 -12.58 -5.50 24.79
N GLY A 25 -11.47 -5.14 24.13
CA GLY A 25 -10.26 -5.95 24.06
C GLY A 25 -10.29 -7.08 23.02
N LEU A 26 -11.40 -7.30 22.30
CA LEU A 26 -11.56 -8.41 21.35
C LEU A 26 -12.27 -7.96 20.07
N GLY A 27 -11.61 -8.17 18.92
CA GLY A 27 -12.19 -7.85 17.62
C GLY A 27 -11.54 -8.64 16.49
N SER A 28 -11.78 -8.21 15.25
CA SER A 28 -11.21 -8.84 14.06
C SER A 28 -10.01 -8.07 13.52
N LYS A 29 -9.12 -8.75 12.80
CA LYS A 29 -8.10 -8.13 11.94
C LYS A 29 -8.35 -8.50 10.50
N MET A 30 -8.12 -7.54 9.62
CA MET A 30 -8.18 -7.72 8.17
C MET A 30 -6.77 -7.58 7.60
N GLY A 31 -6.33 -8.60 6.86
CA GLY A 31 -5.16 -8.53 6.00
C GLY A 31 -5.60 -8.38 4.54
N ILE A 32 -5.02 -7.41 3.84
CA ILE A 32 -5.25 -7.21 2.40
C ILE A 32 -3.91 -7.45 1.70
N ASP A 33 -3.84 -8.47 0.84
CA ASP A 33 -2.66 -8.74 0.04
C ASP A 33 -2.75 -7.99 -1.31
N ALA A 34 -2.19 -6.78 -1.33
CA ALA A 34 -2.09 -5.94 -2.52
C ALA A 34 -0.79 -6.14 -3.33
N THR A 35 -0.04 -7.22 -3.09
CA THR A 35 1.18 -7.50 -3.86
C THR A 35 0.88 -8.00 -5.28
N ASN A 36 1.88 -7.92 -6.17
CA ASN A 36 1.79 -8.55 -7.48
C ASN A 36 1.69 -10.06 -7.33
N LYS A 37 0.73 -10.69 -8.01
CA LYS A 37 0.45 -12.12 -7.85
C LYS A 37 1.36 -12.98 -8.70
N TRP A 38 1.93 -14.02 -8.09
CA TRP A 38 2.87 -14.93 -8.72
C TRP A 38 2.15 -16.05 -9.51
N PRO A 39 2.87 -16.79 -10.37
CA PRO A 39 2.34 -18.02 -10.96
C PRO A 39 1.85 -18.98 -9.85
N GLY A 40 0.60 -19.43 -9.96
CA GLY A 40 -0.06 -20.26 -8.94
C GLY A 40 -1.12 -19.50 -8.13
N GLU A 41 -0.98 -18.19 -7.95
CA GLU A 41 -1.99 -17.32 -7.30
C GLU A 41 -2.97 -16.74 -8.33
N THR A 42 -2.57 -16.74 -9.61
CA THR A 42 -3.37 -16.31 -10.75
C THR A 42 -3.00 -17.09 -12.01
N HIS A 43 -4.00 -17.32 -12.88
CA HIS A 43 -3.78 -17.86 -14.23
C HIS A 43 -3.66 -16.76 -15.31
N ARG A 44 -3.82 -15.50 -14.90
CA ARG A 44 -3.77 -14.34 -15.79
C ARG A 44 -2.35 -13.79 -15.89
N GLU A 45 -1.98 -13.28 -17.05
CA GLU A 45 -0.78 -12.44 -17.18
C GLU A 45 -0.91 -11.22 -16.28
N TRP A 46 0.14 -10.95 -15.50
CA TRP A 46 0.19 -9.80 -14.60
C TRP A 46 0.76 -8.58 -15.33
N GLY A 47 0.22 -7.40 -15.05
CA GLY A 47 0.69 -6.16 -15.68
C GLY A 47 2.12 -5.80 -15.27
N THR A 48 2.90 -5.30 -16.23
CA THR A 48 4.23 -4.76 -15.96
C THR A 48 4.12 -3.34 -15.42
N PRO A 49 4.60 -3.04 -14.20
CA PRO A 49 4.55 -1.69 -13.66
C PRO A 49 5.37 -0.73 -14.52
N ILE A 50 4.81 0.46 -14.77
CA ILE A 50 5.55 1.53 -15.42
C ILE A 50 6.65 1.99 -14.45
N LYS A 51 7.89 2.04 -14.95
CA LYS A 51 9.04 2.58 -14.22
C LYS A 51 9.58 3.79 -14.95
N MET A 52 9.79 4.89 -14.21
CA MET A 52 10.48 6.05 -14.73
C MET A 52 11.94 5.71 -15.02
N SER A 53 12.47 6.19 -16.14
CA SER A 53 13.89 6.07 -16.47
C SER A 53 14.77 6.75 -15.42
N ASP A 54 15.81 6.05 -14.96
CA ASP A 54 16.74 6.58 -13.95
C ASP A 54 17.50 7.80 -14.47
N ALA A 55 17.82 7.84 -15.77
CA ALA A 55 18.46 9.00 -16.38
C ALA A 55 17.55 10.24 -16.37
N VAL A 56 16.24 10.04 -16.58
CA VAL A 56 15.26 11.14 -16.51
C VAL A 56 15.11 11.61 -15.08
N LYS A 57 14.99 10.69 -14.11
CA LYS A 57 14.94 11.03 -12.68
C LYS A 57 16.14 11.88 -12.27
N GLN A 58 17.35 11.38 -12.51
CA GLN A 58 18.59 12.07 -12.14
C GLN A 58 18.69 13.47 -12.76
N LYS A 59 18.29 13.60 -14.03
CA LYS A 59 18.27 14.90 -14.71
C LYS A 59 17.30 15.87 -14.04
N ILE A 60 16.08 15.42 -13.74
CA ILE A 60 15.06 16.29 -13.13
C ILE A 60 15.42 16.63 -11.69
N ASP A 61 15.94 15.66 -10.92
CA ASP A 61 16.41 15.89 -9.55
C ASP A 61 17.51 16.96 -9.48
N ALA A 62 18.42 16.99 -10.46
CA ALA A 62 19.46 18.02 -10.56
C ALA A 62 18.90 19.40 -10.94
N LEU A 63 17.87 19.45 -11.79
CA LEU A 63 17.23 20.70 -12.22
C LEU A 63 16.26 21.26 -11.17
N TRP A 64 15.71 20.41 -10.31
CA TRP A 64 14.64 20.75 -9.37
C TRP A 64 14.92 22.01 -8.51
N PRO A 65 16.13 22.20 -7.93
CA PRO A 65 16.44 23.40 -7.14
C PRO A 65 16.49 24.69 -7.97
N GLU A 66 16.88 24.60 -9.24
CA GLU A 66 16.97 25.76 -10.14
C GLU A 66 15.59 26.25 -10.59
N LEU A 67 14.60 25.37 -10.59
CA LEU A 67 13.24 25.68 -11.05
C LEU A 67 12.45 26.51 -10.03
N GLY A 68 12.92 26.63 -8.78
CA GLY A 68 12.24 27.40 -7.73
C GLY A 68 10.84 26.88 -7.41
N LEU A 69 10.59 25.59 -7.64
CA LEU A 69 9.29 24.94 -7.47
C LEU A 69 9.08 24.35 -6.07
N ASP A 70 10.08 24.46 -5.19
CA ASP A 70 9.95 24.08 -3.80
C ASP A 70 9.04 25.09 -3.08
N SER A 71 7.75 24.77 -3.04
CA SER A 71 6.75 25.53 -2.29
C SER A 71 6.98 25.31 -0.78
N GLY A 72 7.95 26.02 -0.22
CA GLY A 72 8.32 25.95 1.20
C GLY A 72 9.04 27.18 1.75
N SER A 73 9.38 28.20 0.94
CA SER A 73 9.89 29.47 1.45
C SER A 73 8.74 30.49 1.61
N ARG A 74 8.04 30.42 2.74
CA ARG A 74 7.43 31.60 3.35
C ARG A 74 8.21 31.93 4.62
#